data_AF-A0A382WFN5-F1
#
_entry.id   AF-A0A382WFN5-F1
#
_cell.length_a   1.000
_cell.length_b   1.000
_cell.length_c   1.000
_cell.angle_alpha   90.00
_cell.angle_beta   90.00
_cell.angle_gamma   90.00
#
_symmetry.space_group_name_H-M   'P 1'
#
loop_
_entity.id
_entity.type
_entity.pdbx_description
1 polymer ?
#
loop_
_entity_poly.entity_id
_entity_poly.type
_entity_poly.pdbx_seq_one_letter_code
_entity_poly.pdbx_strand_id
1 'polypeptide(L)'
;FWAKWNIEDDYDGVSIEARANGGPWISLQGKYTKQSTGSGSGQPKGSYVYDGKQTEWVKESIDLTTFEGFGEVFIRFVLRSDDYSEEDGFYFDDLQLLTYPALDNASGDLTGDCLIDVADLLKLADFLMWPDSITDDERARADMNHDSHLDVLDMVRLVDKILGS
;
A
#
# COMPACT_ATOMS: atom_id res chain seq x y z
N PHE A 1 3.85 7.26 8.31
CA PHE A 1 3.01 7.00 9.49
C PHE A 1 3.70 7.56 10.73
N TRP A 2 2.99 7.72 11.85
CA TRP A 2 3.57 7.96 13.16
C TRP A 2 3.67 6.65 13.92
N ALA A 3 4.71 6.47 14.74
CA ALA A 3 4.88 5.29 15.57
C ALA A 3 5.49 5.63 16.94
N LYS A 4 5.21 4.76 17.93
CA LYS A 4 5.89 4.69 19.22
C LYS A 4 5.90 3.24 19.70
N TRP A 5 6.85 2.86 20.53
CA TRP A 5 7.00 1.46 20.94
C TRP A 5 7.70 1.29 22.29
N ASN A 6 7.44 0.16 22.93
CA ASN A 6 8.18 -0.35 24.07
C ASN A 6 8.29 -1.87 23.87
N ILE A 7 9.47 -2.34 23.49
CA ILE A 7 9.75 -3.72 23.05
C ILE A 7 11.06 -4.15 23.73
N GLU A 8 11.17 -5.42 24.14
CA GLU A 8 12.40 -5.93 24.75
C GLU A 8 13.58 -5.80 23.78
N ASP A 9 14.57 -4.98 24.16
CA ASP A 9 15.71 -4.61 23.31
C ASP A 9 16.56 -5.84 22.96
N ASP A 10 16.89 -6.03 21.69
CA ASP A 10 17.65 -7.16 21.12
C ASP A 10 16.99 -8.57 21.18
N TYR A 11 15.82 -8.73 21.81
CA TYR A 11 15.12 -10.01 21.94
C TYR A 11 13.84 -10.08 21.11
N ASP A 12 13.00 -9.07 21.28
CA ASP A 12 11.73 -8.90 20.59
C ASP A 12 11.85 -7.86 19.48
N GLY A 13 10.96 -7.92 18.49
CA GLY A 13 11.02 -6.92 17.42
C GLY A 13 9.77 -6.83 16.58
N VAL A 14 9.51 -5.62 16.10
CA VAL A 14 8.57 -5.40 15.00
C VAL A 14 9.33 -5.18 13.71
N SER A 15 9.07 -5.99 12.71
CA SER A 15 9.50 -5.74 11.34
C SER A 15 8.33 -5.25 10.51
N ILE A 16 8.58 -4.26 9.65
CA ILE A 16 7.70 -3.96 8.53
C ILE A 16 8.29 -4.68 7.32
N GLU A 17 7.48 -5.47 6.65
CA GLU A 17 7.93 -6.31 5.55
C GLU A 17 7.06 -6.07 4.32
N ALA A 18 7.66 -6.18 3.14
CA ALA A 18 6.93 -6.19 1.88
C ALA A 18 7.33 -7.37 1.00
N ARG A 19 6.40 -7.76 0.12
CA ARG A 19 6.65 -8.71 -0.97
C ARG A 19 5.94 -8.23 -2.23
N ALA A 20 6.48 -8.62 -3.37
CA ALA A 20 5.86 -8.36 -4.67
C ALA A 20 5.58 -9.64 -5.46
N ASN A 21 4.46 -9.68 -6.18
CA ASN A 21 4.05 -10.76 -7.09
C ASN A 21 4.24 -12.18 -6.51
N GLY A 22 3.81 -12.39 -5.26
CA GLY A 22 3.93 -13.69 -4.57
C GLY A 22 5.35 -14.09 -4.14
N GLY A 23 6.34 -13.20 -4.28
CA GLY A 23 7.73 -13.41 -3.87
C GLY A 23 7.96 -13.49 -2.36
N PRO A 24 9.23 -13.58 -1.91
CA PRO A 24 9.57 -13.64 -0.50
C PRO A 24 9.25 -12.31 0.21
N TRP A 25 8.96 -12.39 1.50
CA TRP A 25 8.88 -11.22 2.37
C TRP A 25 10.28 -10.69 2.67
N ILE A 26 10.46 -9.38 2.52
CA ILE A 26 11.70 -8.67 2.77
C ILE A 26 11.44 -7.62 3.84
N SER A 27 12.26 -7.59 4.90
CA SER A 27 12.18 -6.54 5.92
C SER A 27 12.64 -5.20 5.35
N LEU A 28 11.83 -4.16 5.54
CA LEU A 28 12.08 -2.82 5.05
C LEU A 28 12.94 -2.02 6.02
N GLN A 29 13.91 -1.30 5.48
CA GLN A 29 14.70 -0.35 6.26
C GLN A 29 13.91 0.94 6.46
N GLY A 30 13.62 1.27 7.71
CA GLY A 30 13.05 2.55 8.11
C GLY A 30 14.09 3.47 8.72
N LYS A 31 13.66 4.68 9.07
CA LYS A 31 14.51 5.67 9.72
C LYS A 31 14.86 5.27 11.16
N TYR A 32 13.95 4.59 11.86
CA TYR A 32 14.15 4.16 13.25
C TYR A 32 14.30 2.65 13.41
N THR A 33 14.48 1.90 12.32
CA THR A 33 14.83 0.48 12.43
C THR A 33 16.32 0.28 12.61
N LYS A 34 16.70 -0.78 13.31
CA LYS A 34 18.09 -1.26 13.39
C LYS A 34 18.20 -2.65 12.78
N GLN A 35 19.40 -3.03 12.34
CA GLN A 35 19.65 -4.41 11.93
C GLN A 35 19.67 -5.30 13.16
N SER A 36 18.80 -6.30 13.17
CA SER A 36 18.72 -7.28 14.23
C SER A 36 20.00 -8.12 14.31
N THR A 37 20.50 -8.30 15.53
CA THR A 37 21.68 -9.13 15.82
C THR A 37 21.37 -10.63 15.75
N GLY A 38 20.10 -11.02 15.88
CA GLY A 38 19.68 -12.42 15.99
C GLY A 38 19.81 -13.00 17.40
N SER A 39 19.83 -12.16 18.43
CA SER A 39 20.08 -12.60 19.81
C SER A 39 18.86 -13.32 20.43
N GLY A 40 17.64 -12.83 20.21
CA GLY A 40 16.39 -13.49 20.59
C GLY A 40 15.66 -14.20 19.44
N SER A 41 14.68 -15.05 19.76
CA SER A 41 13.85 -15.73 18.75
C SER A 41 12.87 -14.80 18.05
N GLY A 42 12.56 -13.65 18.65
CA GLY A 42 11.73 -12.59 18.06
C GLY A 42 12.43 -11.82 16.93
N GLN A 43 13.72 -12.04 16.73
CA GLN A 43 14.56 -11.14 15.97
C GLN A 43 15.38 -11.90 14.89
N PRO A 44 14.85 -12.09 13.67
CA PRO A 44 15.60 -12.75 12.60
C PRO A 44 16.87 -11.97 12.26
N LYS A 45 18.04 -12.62 12.37
CA LYS A 45 19.34 -11.99 12.13
C LYS A 45 19.41 -11.27 10.79
N GLY A 46 19.84 -10.01 10.82
CA GLY A 46 20.03 -9.18 9.63
C GLY A 46 18.75 -8.52 9.10
N SER A 47 17.58 -8.84 9.66
CA SER A 47 16.34 -8.11 9.36
C SER A 47 16.34 -6.72 10.00
N TYR A 48 15.55 -5.81 9.44
CA TYR A 48 15.32 -4.49 10.01
C TYR A 48 14.14 -4.52 10.97
N VAL A 49 14.36 -4.13 12.22
CA VAL A 49 13.35 -4.18 13.29
C VAL A 49 13.31 -2.89 14.10
N TYR A 50 12.15 -2.60 14.68
CA TYR A 50 11.99 -1.71 15.83
C TYR A 50 12.08 -2.55 17.10
N ASP A 51 12.90 -2.12 18.04
CA ASP A 51 13.01 -2.67 19.38
C ASP A 51 13.43 -1.58 20.38
N GLY A 52 13.57 -1.95 21.65
CA GLY A 52 13.81 -1.00 22.73
C GLY A 52 12.61 -0.07 22.97
N LYS A 53 12.89 1.15 23.44
CA LYS A 53 11.85 2.07 23.91
C LYS A 53 11.89 3.42 23.21
N GLN A 54 10.77 3.77 22.58
CA GLN A 54 10.48 5.07 22.00
C GLN A 54 9.15 5.58 22.57
N THR A 55 9.21 6.45 23.58
CA THR A 55 8.02 6.92 24.32
C THR A 55 7.19 7.93 23.55
N GLU A 56 7.86 8.82 22.80
CA GLU A 56 7.21 9.85 22.01
C GLU A 56 6.87 9.34 20.62
N TRP A 57 5.73 9.80 20.08
CA TRP A 57 5.36 9.56 18.69
C TRP A 57 6.40 10.18 17.74
N VAL A 58 6.99 9.34 16.89
CA VAL A 58 7.95 9.75 15.86
C VAL A 58 7.40 9.50 14.46
N LYS A 59 7.68 10.41 13.53
CA LYS A 59 7.25 10.28 12.13
C LYS A 59 8.23 9.39 11.37
N GLU A 60 7.74 8.25 10.90
CA GLU A 60 8.46 7.25 10.13
C GLU A 60 8.09 7.32 8.64
N SER A 61 9.09 7.08 7.80
CA SER A 61 9.02 7.09 6.34
C SER A 61 9.95 6.02 5.80
N ILE A 62 9.38 5.10 5.03
CA ILE A 62 10.10 3.97 4.44
C ILE A 62 10.04 4.11 2.92
N ASP A 63 11.19 3.96 2.27
CA ASP A 63 11.29 3.99 0.82
C ASP A 63 10.84 2.65 0.23
N LEU A 64 9.90 2.71 -0.72
CA LEU A 64 9.34 1.57 -1.43
C LEU A 64 9.77 1.50 -2.90
N THR A 65 10.73 2.32 -3.33
CA THR A 65 11.23 2.39 -4.72
C THR A 65 11.62 1.01 -5.28
N THR A 66 12.15 0.12 -4.43
CA THR A 66 12.49 -1.26 -4.81
C THR A 66 11.29 -2.08 -5.34
N PHE A 67 10.07 -1.67 -5.02
CA PHE A 67 8.82 -2.33 -5.42
C PHE A 67 8.10 -1.59 -6.55
N GLU A 68 8.72 -0.60 -7.19
CA GLU A 68 8.16 0.06 -8.38
C GLU A 68 7.97 -0.94 -9.54
N GLY A 69 6.86 -0.77 -10.28
CA GLY A 69 6.55 -1.56 -11.47
C GLY A 69 6.02 -2.97 -11.19
N PHE A 70 5.93 -3.40 -9.93
CA PHE A 70 5.26 -4.65 -9.57
C PHE A 70 3.74 -4.44 -9.51
N GLY A 71 2.97 -5.30 -10.18
CA GLY A 71 1.51 -5.20 -10.24
C GLY A 71 0.80 -5.56 -8.93
N GLU A 72 1.47 -6.28 -8.02
CA GLU A 72 0.95 -6.57 -6.70
C GLU A 72 2.06 -6.43 -5.66
N VAL A 73 1.83 -5.59 -4.65
CA VAL A 73 2.71 -5.40 -3.50
C VAL A 73 1.91 -5.54 -2.22
N PHE A 74 2.32 -6.45 -1.34
CA PHE A 74 1.76 -6.58 0.00
C PHE A 74 2.74 -6.02 1.03
N ILE A 75 2.20 -5.32 2.02
CA ILE A 75 2.94 -4.82 3.19
C ILE A 75 2.32 -5.44 4.44
N ARG A 76 3.16 -5.86 5.39
CA ARG A 76 2.72 -6.34 6.71
C ARG A 76 3.57 -5.79 7.83
N PHE A 77 2.95 -5.68 8.99
CA PHE A 77 3.60 -5.41 10.27
C PHE A 77 3.65 -6.73 11.04
N VAL A 78 4.84 -7.14 11.50
CA VAL A 78 5.02 -8.41 12.20
C VAL A 78 5.73 -8.15 13.50
N LEU A 79 5.00 -8.28 14.62
CA LEU A 79 5.59 -8.43 15.93
C LEU A 79 6.00 -9.88 16.12
N ARG A 80 7.25 -10.10 16.51
CA ARG A 80 7.76 -11.39 16.94
C ARG A 80 8.37 -11.20 18.32
N SER A 81 8.01 -12.07 19.24
CA SER A 81 8.55 -12.10 20.59
C SER A 81 9.20 -13.45 20.90
N ASP A 82 9.94 -13.51 22.00
CA ASP A 82 10.26 -14.76 22.66
C ASP A 82 9.23 -15.12 23.76
N ASP A 83 9.55 -16.15 24.56
CA ASP A 83 8.68 -16.67 25.63
C ASP A 83 8.99 -16.01 27.01
N TYR A 84 9.72 -14.89 27.03
CA TYR A 84 10.19 -14.22 28.24
C TYR A 84 9.48 -12.88 28.49
N SER A 85 10.17 -11.74 28.40
CA SER A 85 9.68 -10.48 28.98
C SER A 85 8.67 -9.79 28.05
N GLU A 86 7.46 -9.52 28.53
CA GLU A 86 6.46 -8.79 27.74
C GLU A 86 6.44 -7.29 28.04
N GLU A 87 6.76 -6.47 27.02
CA GLU A 87 6.63 -5.01 27.06
C GLU A 87 5.34 -4.52 26.36
N ASP A 88 5.09 -3.20 26.33
CA ASP A 88 3.81 -2.64 25.84
C ASP A 88 3.52 -2.89 24.34
N GLY A 89 4.55 -3.17 23.54
CA GLY A 89 4.45 -3.46 22.11
C GLY A 89 4.64 -2.25 21.20
N PHE A 90 3.95 -2.25 20.05
CA PHE A 90 4.12 -1.28 18.97
C PHE A 90 2.79 -0.62 18.60
N TYR A 91 2.82 0.70 18.50
CA TYR A 91 1.69 1.52 18.11
C TYR A 91 2.05 2.30 16.85
N PHE A 92 1.12 2.37 15.90
CA PHE A 92 1.23 3.23 14.73
C PHE A 92 -0.09 3.92 14.44
N ASP A 93 -0.02 5.09 13.80
CA ASP A 93 -1.19 5.85 13.36
C ASP A 93 -0.85 6.67 12.09
N ASP A 94 -1.87 7.22 11.44
CA ASP A 94 -1.76 8.02 10.21
C ASP A 94 -0.94 7.31 9.11
N LEU A 95 -1.27 6.06 8.82
CA LEU A 95 -0.63 5.31 7.73
C LEU A 95 -1.03 5.91 6.37
N GLN A 96 -0.01 6.30 5.61
CA GLN A 96 -0.15 6.83 4.25
C GLN A 96 0.81 6.06 3.34
N LEU A 97 0.29 5.60 2.20
CA LEU A 97 1.09 5.09 1.09
C LEU A 97 1.19 6.22 0.05
N LEU A 98 2.42 6.63 -0.26
CA LEU A 98 2.68 7.68 -1.23
C LEU A 98 3.22 7.04 -2.51
N THR A 99 2.56 7.28 -3.63
CA THR A 99 2.97 6.84 -4.96
C THR A 99 3.17 8.06 -5.86
N TYR A 100 3.83 7.87 -7.01
CA TYR A 100 3.92 8.90 -8.04
C TYR A 100 3.53 8.33 -9.42
N PRO A 101 2.48 8.86 -10.07
CA PRO A 101 1.53 9.84 -9.53
C PRO A 101 0.83 9.30 -8.28
N ALA A 102 0.33 10.20 -7.43
CA ALA A 102 -0.40 9.79 -6.22
C ALA A 102 -1.54 8.84 -6.61
N LEU A 103 -1.78 7.81 -5.77
CA LEU A 103 -2.93 6.91 -5.86
C LEU A 103 -4.19 7.75 -5.71
N ASP A 104 -4.59 8.35 -6.81
CA ASP A 104 -5.97 8.70 -7.05
C ASP A 104 -6.52 7.40 -7.63
N ASN A 105 -7.37 6.67 -6.89
CA ASN A 105 -8.27 5.68 -7.49
C ASN A 105 -9.31 6.45 -8.32
N ALA A 106 -8.79 7.27 -9.23
CA ALA A 106 -9.48 8.35 -9.86
C ALA A 106 -10.59 7.72 -10.67
N SER A 107 -11.80 8.25 -10.53
CA SER A 107 -12.83 8.09 -11.55
C SER A 107 -12.17 8.17 -12.93
N GLY A 108 -12.26 7.08 -13.69
CA GLY A 108 -11.59 6.91 -14.98
C GLY A 108 -10.46 5.87 -15.07
N ASP A 109 -9.84 5.42 -13.97
CA ASP A 109 -8.92 4.26 -14.01
C ASP A 109 -9.74 2.95 -13.92
N LEU A 110 -9.93 2.34 -15.08
CA LEU A 110 -10.74 1.14 -15.25
C LEU A 110 -9.89 -0.12 -15.42
N THR A 111 -8.60 0.03 -15.71
CA THR A 111 -7.65 -1.08 -15.83
C THR A 111 -6.92 -1.41 -14.53
N GLY A 112 -6.93 -0.48 -13.57
CA GLY A 112 -6.29 -0.60 -12.26
C GLY A 112 -4.77 -0.40 -12.32
N ASP A 113 -4.27 0.25 -13.36
CA ASP A 113 -2.84 0.47 -13.58
C ASP A 113 -2.36 1.85 -13.10
N CYS A 114 -3.25 2.62 -12.45
CA CYS A 114 -3.01 3.97 -11.93
C CYS A 114 -2.71 5.04 -13.00
N LEU A 115 -2.99 4.74 -14.27
CA LEU A 115 -2.99 5.71 -15.36
C LEU A 115 -4.44 5.96 -15.81
N ILE A 116 -4.66 7.13 -16.40
CA ILE A 116 -5.91 7.41 -17.12
C ILE A 116 -5.52 7.62 -18.58
N ASP A 117 -5.72 6.60 -19.39
CA ASP A 117 -5.33 6.61 -20.79
C ASP A 117 -6.33 5.86 -21.70
N VAL A 118 -5.90 5.63 -22.94
CA VAL A 118 -6.75 4.99 -23.96
C VAL A 118 -7.12 3.54 -23.61
N ALA A 119 -6.36 2.86 -22.75
CA ALA A 119 -6.69 1.52 -22.26
C ALA A 119 -7.96 1.56 -21.38
N ASP A 120 -8.12 2.58 -20.55
CA ASP A 120 -9.34 2.78 -19.77
C ASP A 120 -10.54 3.06 -20.67
N LEU A 121 -10.33 3.81 -21.75
CA LEU A 121 -11.39 4.07 -22.73
C LEU A 121 -11.86 2.77 -23.41
N LEU A 122 -10.94 1.86 -23.73
CA LEU A 122 -11.29 0.55 -24.27
C LEU A 122 -12.05 -0.30 -23.25
N LYS A 123 -11.62 -0.27 -21.98
CA LYS A 123 -12.31 -0.97 -20.89
C LYS A 123 -13.72 -0.43 -20.65
N LEU A 124 -13.89 0.89 -20.75
CA LEU A 124 -15.20 1.55 -20.69
C LEU A 124 -16.11 1.10 -21.85
N ALA A 125 -15.56 1.03 -23.07
CA ALA A 125 -16.31 0.54 -24.23
C ALA A 125 -16.77 -0.91 -24.04
N ASP A 126 -15.92 -1.77 -23.47
CA ASP A 126 -16.29 -3.14 -23.13
C ASP A 126 -17.44 -3.19 -22.12
N PHE A 127 -17.41 -2.35 -21.09
CA PHE A 127 -18.50 -2.26 -20.10
C PHE A 127 -19.83 -1.84 -20.71
N LEU A 128 -19.82 -0.91 -21.66
CA LEU A 128 -21.02 -0.49 -22.39
C LEU A 128 -21.57 -1.59 -23.31
N MET A 129 -20.69 -2.39 -23.91
CA MET A 129 -21.10 -3.53 -24.73
C MET A 129 -21.62 -4.70 -23.89
N TRP A 130 -21.06 -4.91 -22.70
CA TRP A 130 -21.34 -6.05 -21.82
C TRP A 130 -21.65 -5.62 -20.37
N PRO A 131 -22.80 -4.98 -20.12
CA PRO A 131 -23.14 -4.40 -18.82
C PRO A 131 -23.33 -5.43 -17.71
N ASP A 132 -23.53 -6.71 -18.03
CA ASP A 132 -23.66 -7.79 -17.04
C ASP A 132 -22.30 -8.22 -16.45
N SER A 133 -21.18 -7.76 -17.03
CA SER A 133 -19.83 -8.14 -16.63
C SER A 133 -19.18 -7.18 -15.61
N ILE A 134 -19.81 -6.04 -15.35
CA ILE A 134 -19.26 -4.98 -14.51
C ILE A 134 -19.68 -5.12 -13.04
N THR A 135 -18.73 -4.95 -12.13
CA THR A 135 -19.01 -4.84 -10.69
C THR A 135 -19.50 -3.44 -10.31
N ASP A 136 -20.11 -3.29 -9.14
CA ASP A 136 -20.59 -1.97 -8.69
C ASP A 136 -19.45 -0.97 -8.44
N ASP A 137 -18.29 -1.45 -7.98
CA ASP A 137 -17.09 -0.61 -7.81
C ASP A 137 -16.54 -0.13 -9.16
N GLU A 138 -16.49 -1.01 -10.16
CA GLU A 138 -16.09 -0.64 -11.53
C GLU A 138 -17.08 0.34 -12.14
N ARG A 139 -18.39 0.14 -11.92
CA ARG A 139 -19.44 1.04 -12.38
C ARG A 139 -19.30 2.43 -11.78
N ALA A 140 -18.98 2.52 -10.48
CA ALA A 140 -18.75 3.79 -9.81
C ALA A 140 -17.50 4.53 -10.30
N ARG A 141 -16.44 3.81 -10.68
CA ARG A 141 -15.25 4.41 -11.29
C ARG A 141 -15.48 4.83 -12.75
N ALA A 142 -16.35 4.11 -13.45
CA ALA A 142 -16.68 4.33 -14.85
C ALA A 142 -17.75 5.40 -15.09
N ASP A 143 -18.58 5.72 -14.08
CA ASP A 143 -19.50 6.85 -14.06
C ASP A 143 -18.71 8.16 -13.89
N MET A 144 -18.35 8.77 -15.02
CA MET A 144 -17.47 9.93 -15.10
C MET A 144 -18.22 11.25 -14.96
N ASN A 145 -19.54 11.24 -15.16
CA ASN A 145 -20.38 12.44 -15.04
C ASN A 145 -21.22 12.46 -13.74
N HIS A 146 -21.21 11.36 -12.98
CA HIS A 146 -21.88 11.13 -11.71
C HIS A 146 -23.43 11.15 -11.78
N ASP A 147 -24.00 10.71 -12.91
CA ASP A 147 -25.44 10.60 -13.09
C ASP A 147 -26.02 9.21 -12.79
N SER A 148 -25.17 8.28 -12.33
CA SER A 148 -25.50 6.88 -12.03
C SER A 148 -25.90 6.01 -13.23
N HIS A 149 -25.76 6.51 -14.46
CA HIS A 149 -25.97 5.77 -15.69
C HIS A 149 -24.63 5.62 -16.40
N LEU A 150 -24.27 4.39 -16.75
CA LEU A 150 -23.08 4.15 -17.55
C LEU A 150 -23.42 4.28 -19.04
N ASP A 151 -22.98 5.34 -19.68
CA ASP A 151 -23.27 5.61 -21.09
C ASP A 151 -22.16 6.35 -21.86
N VAL A 152 -22.49 6.80 -23.08
CA VAL A 152 -21.53 7.47 -23.96
C VAL A 152 -21.05 8.82 -23.43
N LEU A 153 -21.82 9.46 -22.54
CA LEU A 153 -21.43 10.70 -21.89
C LEU A 153 -20.26 10.47 -20.94
N ASP A 154 -20.18 9.30 -20.31
CA ASP A 154 -19.01 8.94 -19.51
C ASP A 154 -17.75 8.78 -20.36
N MET A 155 -17.88 8.18 -21.54
CA MET A 155 -16.77 8.10 -22.50
C MET A 155 -16.30 9.48 -22.92
N VAL A 156 -17.21 10.43 -23.15
CA VAL A 156 -16.83 11.81 -23.48
C VAL A 156 -16.01 12.43 -22.35
N ARG A 157 -16.43 12.26 -21.10
CA ARG A 157 -15.68 12.77 -19.94
C ARG A 157 -14.31 12.10 -19.78
N LEU A 158 -14.23 10.80 -20.03
CA LEU A 158 -12.97 10.07 -19.99
C LEU A 158 -12.02 10.55 -21.08
N VAL A 159 -12.51 10.77 -22.30
CA VAL A 159 -11.73 11.35 -23.41
C VAL A 159 -11.26 12.75 -23.08
N ASP A 160 -12.13 13.63 -22.57
CA ASP A 160 -11.76 14.98 -22.14
C ASP A 160 -10.61 14.95 -21.12
N LYS A 161 -10.69 14.01 -20.16
CA LYS A 161 -9.66 13.80 -19.13
C LYS A 161 -8.34 13.30 -19.70
N ILE A 162 -8.36 12.37 -20.67
CA ILE A 162 -7.17 11.85 -21.35
C ILE A 162 -6.50 12.95 -22.21
N LEU A 163 -7.30 13.77 -22.88
CA LEU A 163 -6.81 14.84 -23.77
C LEU A 163 -6.43 16.13 -23.03
N GLY A 164 -6.80 16.25 -21.75
CA GLY A 164 -6.51 17.41 -20.92
C GLY A 164 -7.31 18.66 -21.30
N SER A 165 -8.54 18.50 -21.78
CA SER A 165 -9.42 19.58 -22.28
C SER A 165 -10.66 19.78 -21.43
#